data_AF-A0A529HXQ5-F1
#
_entry.id   AF-A0A529HXQ5-F1
#
_cell.length_a   1.000
_cell.length_b   1.000
_cell.length_c   1.000
_cell.angle_alpha   90.00
_cell.angle_beta   90.00
_cell.angle_gamma   90.00
#
_symmetry.space_group_name_H-M   'P 1'
#
loop_
_entity.id
_entity.type
_entity.pdbx_description
1 polymer ?
#
loop_
_entity_poly.entity_id
_entity_poly.type
_entity_poly.pdbx_seq_one_letter_code
_entity_poly.pdbx_strand_id
1 'polypeptide(L)' 'GYYRRDRDWRRRGCSPDRALDKAERMGLHRVRIVDISRRTVKVAGRQYGDRVVVVFANERGCPIIYR' A
#
# COMPACT_ATOMS: atom_id res chain seq x y z
N GLY A 1 25.75 -5.78 -2.14
CA GLY A 1 24.95 -4.79 -2.87
C GLY A 1 23.50 -5.21 -2.90
N TYR A 2 22.68 -4.65 -2.00
CA TYR A 2 21.31 -5.14 -1.70
C TYR A 2 20.18 -4.28 -2.27
N TYR A 3 20.43 -3.48 -3.31
CA TYR A 3 19.45 -2.51 -3.83
C TYR A 3 18.81 -2.88 -5.18
N ARG A 4 19.00 -4.10 -5.67
CA ARG A 4 18.46 -4.53 -6.99
C ARG A 4 17.10 -5.24 -6.92
N ARG A 5 16.65 -5.69 -5.75
CA ARG A 5 15.37 -6.42 -5.61
C ARG A 5 14.15 -5.51 -5.40
N ASP A 6 14.34 -4.20 -5.27
CA ASP A 6 13.24 -3.23 -5.10
C ASP A 6 12.55 -2.85 -6.42
N ARG A 7 13.31 -2.85 -7.52
CA ARG A 7 12.84 -2.30 -8.80
C ARG A 7 11.86 -3.23 -9.54
N ASP A 8 11.90 -4.53 -9.27
CA ASP A 8 11.06 -5.54 -9.93
C ASP A 8 9.62 -5.56 -9.36
N TRP A 9 9.46 -5.36 -8.04
CA TRP A 9 8.14 -5.29 -7.39
C TRP A 9 7.28 -4.14 -7.93
N ARG A 10 7.89 -3.01 -8.28
CA ARG A 10 7.20 -1.85 -8.87
C ARG A 10 6.53 -2.17 -10.20
N ARG A 11 6.98 -3.20 -10.93
CA ARG A 11 6.45 -3.57 -12.26
C ARG A 11 5.48 -4.76 -12.25
N ARG A 12 5.50 -5.63 -11.22
CA ARG A 12 4.69 -6.86 -11.20
C ARG A 12 3.44 -6.84 -10.31
N GLY A 13 3.39 -6.00 -9.26
CA GLY A 13 2.27 -6.00 -8.31
C GLY A 13 2.07 -4.67 -7.58
N CYS A 14 1.43 -4.73 -6.41
CA CYS A 14 1.41 -3.60 -5.50
C CYS A 14 2.51 -3.76 -4.46
N SER A 15 3.60 -2.99 -4.61
CA SER A 15 4.65 -2.96 -3.59
C SER A 15 4.18 -2.21 -2.34
N PRO A 16 4.73 -2.54 -1.16
CA PRO A 16 4.44 -1.83 0.09
C PRO A 16 4.58 -0.31 -0.03
N ASP A 17 5.70 0.19 -0.58
CA ASP A 17 5.93 1.63 -0.76
C ASP A 17 4.88 2.26 -1.68
N ARG A 18 4.51 1.56 -2.75
CA ARG A 18 3.49 2.05 -3.69
C ARG A 18 2.10 2.10 -3.05
N ALA A 19 1.79 1.17 -2.14
CA ALA A 19 0.56 1.20 -1.37
C ALA A 19 0.53 2.37 -0.39
N LEU A 20 1.65 2.67 0.28
CA LEU A 20 1.81 3.83 1.16
C LEU A 20 1.64 5.13 0.37
N ASP A 21 2.41 5.32 -0.71
CA ASP A 21 2.33 6.50 -1.59
C ASP A 21 0.91 6.71 -2.16
N LYS A 22 0.21 5.62 -2.46
CA LYS A 22 -1.17 5.67 -2.95
C LYS A 22 -2.15 6.04 -1.83
N ALA A 23 -2.00 5.48 -0.64
CA ALA A 23 -2.82 5.82 0.52
C ALA A 23 -2.65 7.29 0.92
N GLU A 24 -1.42 7.83 0.91
CA GLU A 24 -1.18 9.26 1.17
C GLU A 24 -1.87 10.16 0.14
N ARG A 25 -1.78 9.81 -1.15
CA ARG A 25 -2.50 10.54 -2.22
C ARG A 25 -4.02 10.45 -2.12
N MET A 26 -4.56 9.45 -1.41
CA MET A 26 -5.99 9.35 -1.10
C MET A 26 -6.42 10.19 0.11
N GLY A 27 -5.48 10.90 0.74
CA GLY A 27 -5.72 11.75 1.91
C GLY A 27 -5.55 11.03 3.25
N LEU A 28 -4.93 9.84 3.28
CA LEU A 28 -4.56 9.23 4.56
C LEU A 28 -3.24 9.84 5.07
N HIS A 29 -3.20 10.11 6.37
CA HIS A 29 -2.00 10.58 7.05
C HIS A 29 -1.46 9.52 8.01
N ARG A 30 -0.15 9.61 8.32
CA ARG A 30 0.56 8.67 9.21
C ARG A 30 0.34 7.21 8.78
N VAL A 31 0.46 6.97 7.47
CA VAL A 31 0.23 5.65 6.87
C VAL A 31 1.31 4.67 7.31
N ARG A 32 0.92 3.41 7.47
CA ARG A 32 1.83 2.30 7.73
C ARG A 32 1.25 1.00 7.22
N ILE A 33 2.14 0.12 6.76
CA ILE A 33 1.79 -1.26 6.47
C ILE A 33 1.38 -1.94 7.77
N VAL A 34 0.23 -2.60 7.78
CA VAL A 34 -0.20 -3.43 8.92
C VAL A 34 -0.19 -4.92 8.60
N ASP A 35 -0.29 -5.27 7.32
CA ASP A 35 -0.26 -6.66 6.87
C ASP A 35 0.12 -6.71 5.38
N ILE A 36 0.92 -7.70 5.01
CA ILE A 36 1.27 -8.01 3.62
C ILE A 36 1.02 -9.49 3.41
N SER A 37 0.15 -9.79 2.47
CA SER A 37 -0.11 -11.14 2.01
C SER A 37 0.27 -11.29 0.54
N ARG A 38 0.24 -12.53 0.04
CA ARG A 38 0.47 -12.80 -1.38
C ARG A 38 -0.52 -12.06 -2.29
N ARG A 39 -1.73 -11.78 -1.80
CA ARG A 39 -2.83 -11.19 -2.60
C ARG A 39 -3.16 -9.75 -2.23
N THR A 40 -2.73 -9.28 -1.06
CA THR A 40 -3.17 -7.98 -0.54
C THR A 40 -2.07 -7.25 0.23
N VAL A 41 -2.15 -5.93 0.24
CA VAL A 41 -1.35 -5.05 1.07
C VAL A 41 -2.31 -4.18 1.88
N LYS A 42 -2.28 -4.30 3.21
CA LYS A 42 -3.15 -3.52 4.09
C LYS A 42 -2.37 -2.35 4.67
N VAL A 43 -2.91 -1.15 4.49
CA VAL A 43 -2.34 0.10 4.99
C VAL A 43 -3.31 0.72 5.98
N ALA A 44 -2.84 0.96 7.19
CA ALA A 44 -3.59 1.76 8.17
C ALA A 44 -3.09 3.20 8.15
N GLY A 45 -3.99 4.14 8.36
CA GLY A 45 -3.67 5.56 8.51
C GLY A 45 -4.76 6.29 9.25
N ARG A 46 -4.77 7.62 9.11
CA ARG A 46 -5.82 8.49 9.62
C ARG A 46 -6.42 9.35 8.52
N GLN A 47 -7.73 9.52 8.56
CA GLN A 47 -8.44 10.42 7.66
C GLN A 47 -9.56 11.12 8.45
N TYR A 48 -9.64 12.45 8.35
CA TYR A 48 -10.63 13.27 9.08
C TYR A 48 -10.66 13.06 10.60
N GLY A 49 -9.55 12.62 11.21
CA GLY A 49 -9.44 12.33 12.64
C GLY A 49 -9.62 10.85 12.99
N ASP A 50 -10.26 10.06 12.12
CA ASP A 50 -10.53 8.65 12.34
C ASP A 50 -9.39 7.75 11.87
N ARG A 51 -9.28 6.58 12.48
CA ARG A 51 -8.36 5.53 12.05
C ARG A 51 -9.02 4.71 10.94
N VAL A 52 -8.38 4.68 9.77
CA VAL A 52 -8.89 3.99 8.57
C VAL A 52 -7.90 2.93 8.12
N VAL A 53 -8.40 1.84 7.54
CA VAL A 53 -7.57 0.79 6.93
C VAL A 53 -7.99 0.61 5.48
N VAL A 54 -7.07 0.89 4.56
CA VAL A 54 -7.25 0.66 3.14
C VAL A 54 -6.55 -0.63 2.76
N VAL A 55 -7.23 -1.48 2.00
CA VAL A 55 -6.66 -2.72 1.47
C VAL A 55 -6.48 -2.57 -0.03
N PHE A 56 -5.26 -2.81 -0.47
CA PHE A 56 -4.91 -2.87 -1.88
C PHE A 56 -4.74 -4.32 -2.32
N ALA A 57 -5.16 -4.64 -3.55
CA ALA A 57 -4.76 -5.90 -4.17
C ALA A 57 -3.27 -5.84 -4.55
N ASN A 58 -2.57 -6.95 -4.35
CA ASN A 58 -1.19 -7.12 -4.81
C ASN A 58 -1.14 -7.42 -6.31
N GLU A 59 -1.68 -6.49 -7.09
CA GLU A 59 -1.82 -6.58 -8.53
C GLU A 59 -1.32 -5.31 -9.21
N ARG A 60 -1.07 -5.38 -10.51
CA ARG A 60 -0.60 -4.25 -11.30
C ARG A 60 -1.60 -3.08 -11.21
N GLY A 61 -1.11 -1.90 -10.87
CA GLY A 61 -1.95 -0.70 -10.66
C GLY A 61 -2.41 -0.51 -9.21
N CYS A 62 -2.19 -1.51 -8.35
CA CYS A 62 -2.50 -1.48 -6.93
C CYS A 62 -3.95 -1.06 -6.66
N PRO A 63 -4.96 -1.76 -7.19
CA PRO A 63 -6.36 -1.36 -7.02
C PRO A 63 -6.78 -1.48 -5.55
N ILE A 64 -7.71 -0.62 -5.13
CA ILE A 64 -8.29 -0.66 -3.78
C ILE A 64 -9.41 -1.69 -3.81
N ILE A 65 -9.41 -2.58 -2.83
CA ILE A 65 -10.46 -3.59 -2.68
C ILE A 65 -11.29 -3.37 -1.40
N TYR A 66 -10.83 -2.51 -0.48
CA TYR A 66 -11.54 -2.14 0.75
C TYR A 66 -11.03 -0.79 1.32
N ARG A 67 -11.90 0.00 1.95
CA ARG A 67 -11.61 1.26 2.66
C ARG A 67 -12.48 1.38 3.90
#